data_AF-A0A7X4FDX2-F1
#
_entry.id   AF-A0A7X4FDX2-F1
#
_cell.length_a   1.000
_cell.length_b   1.000
_cell.length_c   1.000
_cell.angle_alpha   90.00
_cell.angle_beta   90.00
_cell.angle_gamma   90.00
#
_symmetry.space_group_name_H-M   'P 1'
#
loop_
_entity.id
_entity.type
_entity.pdbx_description
1 polymer ?
#
loop_
_entity_poly.entity_id
_entity_poly.type
_entity_poly.pdbx_seq_one_letter_code
_entity_poly.pdbx_strand_id
1 'polypeptide(L)'
;MRHQKQLTSRRRPRRQRCRTCRSDNGKRLCPALNGMLICPECCRAKRAKIPGCDERCQYYSPLLVSSKTNRPLDFPVHRCLVSRSQDTGMLIVVGTRKRPDGNLKAMFVLLDLWKKGIRDCFFDANLSEKEFERVSRKIAKHYNLLESTDPEDADEPEELVRLPKDTLVIEANAAVHLDKGVRIVEHEEASEGFAIDSMHGARAIHEIYIPKIGNWYVYLRVLFGRGDDSYWIGMDDAIAHPWDRDGGPGAIRVCPEPDDTTKWGRWLWHTGLESVVSSGDRQGNRPAFFRVERTGYHRLWSKGREDGSRLDQILLTRARDFDPEVETDGRSLPIRHSQQLYEPVSIYESQKLIRHAVQIATAVKTELPWEFKYALHDVWGDITQFPETEGSLYKCPKCEADLPQQAVDLMIQHAQSDDIQFYILCRKCGGEFD
;
A
#
# COMPACT_ATOMS: atom_id res chain seq x y z
N MET A 1 59.98 -32.46 1.17
CA MET A 1 59.56 -31.78 -0.07
C MET A 1 58.18 -31.16 0.15
N ARG A 2 58.10 -29.85 0.32
CA ARG A 2 56.84 -29.10 0.49
C ARG A 2 56.63 -28.25 -0.77
N HIS A 3 55.59 -28.53 -1.54
CA HIS A 3 55.18 -27.69 -2.67
C HIS A 3 54.48 -26.43 -2.15
N GLN A 4 55.14 -25.28 -2.28
CA GLN A 4 54.51 -23.97 -2.18
C GLN A 4 53.65 -23.72 -3.43
N LYS A 5 52.33 -23.64 -3.25
CA LYS A 5 51.41 -23.11 -4.26
C LYS A 5 51.61 -21.60 -4.36
N GLN A 6 52.16 -21.13 -5.48
CA GLN A 6 52.15 -19.71 -5.84
C GLN A 6 50.70 -19.27 -6.10
N LEU A 7 50.17 -18.42 -5.23
CA LEU A 7 48.95 -17.67 -5.47
C LEU A 7 49.24 -16.57 -6.49
N THR A 8 48.79 -16.76 -7.74
CA THR A 8 48.78 -15.70 -8.75
C THR A 8 47.72 -14.66 -8.35
N SER A 9 48.16 -13.50 -7.88
CA SER A 9 47.27 -12.37 -7.62
C SER A 9 46.62 -11.92 -8.94
N ARG A 10 45.33 -12.18 -9.13
CA ARG A 10 44.55 -11.53 -10.19
C ARG A 10 44.56 -10.02 -9.93
N ARG A 11 45.34 -9.27 -10.72
CA ARG A 11 45.32 -7.80 -10.72
C ARG A 11 43.87 -7.33 -10.86
N ARG A 12 43.36 -6.56 -9.89
CA ARG A 12 42.05 -5.89 -10.01
C ARG A 12 42.07 -5.04 -11.29
N PRO A 13 41.08 -5.14 -12.18
CA PRO A 13 41.02 -4.32 -13.38
C PRO A 13 41.05 -2.83 -13.00
N ARG A 14 41.87 -2.03 -13.70
CA ARG A 14 41.96 -0.58 -13.52
C ARG A 14 40.54 0.00 -13.58
N ARG A 15 40.12 0.70 -12.51
CA ARG A 15 38.84 1.43 -12.49
C ARG A 15 38.88 2.49 -13.59
N GLN A 16 37.97 2.41 -14.54
CA GLN A 16 37.84 3.37 -15.62
C GLN A 16 36.68 4.32 -15.32
N ARG A 17 36.84 5.61 -15.61
CA ARG A 17 35.80 6.61 -15.33
C ARG A 17 34.70 6.59 -16.37
N CYS A 18 33.45 6.61 -15.91
CA CYS A 18 32.29 6.85 -16.76
C CYS A 18 32.40 8.24 -17.40
N ARG A 19 32.27 8.31 -18.71
CA ARG A 19 32.34 9.57 -19.45
C ARG A 19 31.06 10.43 -19.32
N THR A 20 29.98 9.85 -18.77
CA THR A 20 28.71 10.56 -18.52
C THR A 20 28.68 11.23 -17.14
N CYS A 21 28.87 10.46 -16.05
CA CYS A 21 28.79 11.00 -14.68
C CYS A 21 30.14 11.11 -13.95
N ARG A 22 31.26 10.81 -14.63
CA ARG A 22 32.63 10.83 -14.07
C ARG A 22 32.91 9.85 -12.93
N SER A 23 31.95 8.99 -12.54
CA SER A 23 32.17 7.94 -11.53
C SER A 23 33.23 6.94 -11.97
N ASP A 24 33.98 6.36 -11.02
CA ASP A 24 35.01 5.34 -11.29
C ASP A 24 34.43 3.94 -11.65
N ASN A 25 33.15 3.89 -12.04
CA ASN A 25 32.38 2.69 -12.34
C ASN A 25 32.10 2.50 -13.85
N GLY A 26 32.92 3.08 -14.73
CA GLY A 26 32.85 2.86 -16.18
C GLY A 26 33.15 1.41 -16.53
N LYS A 27 32.18 0.71 -17.15
CA LYS A 27 32.26 -0.75 -17.41
C LYS A 27 31.79 -1.18 -18.80
N ARG A 28 31.09 -0.33 -19.55
CA ARG A 28 30.45 -0.68 -20.82
C ARG A 28 30.82 0.32 -21.90
N LEU A 29 31.07 -0.12 -23.13
CA LEU A 29 31.26 0.77 -24.27
C LEU A 29 29.91 0.91 -24.97
N CYS A 30 29.26 2.07 -24.86
CA CYS A 30 27.90 2.26 -25.38
C CYS A 30 27.92 2.50 -26.89
N PRO A 31 27.36 1.60 -27.73
CA PRO A 31 27.34 1.79 -29.18
C PRO A 31 26.50 3.00 -29.58
N ALA A 32 25.37 3.23 -28.90
CA ALA A 32 24.48 4.39 -29.11
C ALA A 32 25.13 5.74 -28.77
N LEU A 33 26.27 5.74 -28.07
CA LEU A 33 27.04 6.94 -27.76
C LEU A 33 28.44 6.86 -28.37
N ASN A 34 28.56 6.31 -29.58
CA ASN A 34 29.82 6.23 -30.33
C ASN A 34 30.95 5.53 -29.55
N GLY A 35 30.64 4.42 -28.88
CA GLY A 35 31.61 3.64 -28.10
C GLY A 35 32.00 4.28 -26.77
N MET A 36 31.28 5.28 -26.29
CA MET A 36 31.59 5.96 -25.04
C MET A 36 31.56 5.00 -23.83
N LEU A 37 32.60 5.05 -22.99
CA LEU A 37 32.66 4.28 -21.76
C LEU A 37 31.67 4.81 -20.72
N ILE A 38 30.69 3.99 -20.35
CA ILE A 38 29.57 4.33 -19.48
C ILE A 38 29.48 3.41 -18.26
N CYS A 39 29.00 3.93 -17.12
CA CYS A 39 28.66 3.12 -15.95
C CYS A 39 27.28 2.47 -16.11
N PRO A 40 26.98 1.40 -15.34
CA PRO A 40 25.66 0.76 -15.37
C PRO A 40 24.49 1.71 -15.05
N GLU A 41 24.66 2.67 -14.14
CA GLU A 41 23.62 3.66 -13.78
C GLU A 41 23.30 4.61 -14.93
N CYS A 42 24.31 5.24 -15.52
CA CYS A 42 24.13 6.12 -16.68
C CYS A 42 23.62 5.35 -17.91
N CYS A 43 24.05 4.09 -18.07
CA CYS A 43 23.51 3.20 -19.11
C CYS A 43 22.02 2.98 -18.87
N ARG A 44 21.60 2.63 -17.64
CA ARG A 44 20.19 2.45 -17.26
C ARG A 44 19.38 3.72 -17.52
N ALA A 45 19.88 4.89 -17.11
CA ALA A 45 19.19 6.16 -17.26
C ALA A 45 18.92 6.57 -18.72
N LYS A 46 19.64 6.00 -19.69
CA LYS A 46 19.53 6.31 -21.13
C LYS A 46 18.83 5.22 -21.95
N ARG A 47 18.50 4.06 -21.38
CA ARG A 47 17.81 2.96 -22.09
C ARG A 47 16.49 3.45 -22.65
N ALA A 48 16.17 3.05 -23.88
CA ALA A 48 14.97 3.43 -24.64
C ALA A 48 14.73 4.95 -24.81
N LYS A 49 15.65 5.81 -24.33
CA LYS A 49 15.54 7.28 -24.45
C LYS A 49 16.43 7.86 -25.56
N ILE A 50 17.32 7.05 -26.12
CA ILE A 50 18.19 7.46 -27.23
C ILE A 50 18.19 6.39 -28.33
N PRO A 51 18.32 6.78 -29.61
CA PRO A 51 18.42 5.84 -30.73
C PRO A 51 19.56 4.83 -30.52
N GLY A 52 19.30 3.54 -30.77
CA GLY A 52 20.28 2.46 -30.57
C GLY A 52 20.41 1.93 -29.13
N CYS A 53 19.65 2.49 -28.18
CA CYS A 53 19.44 1.91 -26.86
C CYS A 53 18.08 1.18 -26.75
N ASP A 54 17.72 0.43 -27.79
CA ASP A 54 16.49 -0.37 -27.91
C ASP A 54 16.73 -1.88 -27.66
N GLU A 55 15.69 -2.70 -27.87
CA GLU A 55 15.66 -4.16 -27.65
C GLU A 55 16.77 -4.97 -28.33
N ARG A 56 17.48 -4.39 -29.30
CA ARG A 56 18.60 -5.00 -30.02
C ARG A 56 19.95 -4.67 -29.39
N CYS A 57 20.01 -3.76 -28.40
CA CYS A 57 21.25 -3.39 -27.74
C CYS A 57 21.85 -4.59 -26.97
N GLN A 58 23.12 -4.90 -27.23
CA GLN A 58 23.84 -6.05 -26.64
C GLN A 58 23.86 -6.09 -25.09
N TYR A 59 23.71 -4.94 -24.44
CA TYR A 59 23.66 -4.85 -22.97
C TYR A 59 22.25 -4.80 -22.40
N TYR A 60 21.24 -4.70 -23.27
CA TYR A 60 19.82 -4.52 -22.94
C TYR A 60 19.00 -5.74 -23.35
N SER A 61 19.22 -6.27 -24.55
CA SER A 61 18.57 -7.46 -25.11
C SER A 61 18.60 -8.68 -24.16
N PRO A 62 19.75 -9.04 -23.53
CA PRO A 62 19.79 -10.18 -22.62
C PRO A 62 18.92 -10.02 -21.37
N LEU A 63 18.62 -8.77 -20.97
CA LEU A 63 17.74 -8.50 -19.84
C LEU A 63 16.27 -8.73 -20.25
N LEU A 64 15.88 -8.31 -21.46
CA LEU A 64 14.54 -8.52 -22.01
C LEU A 64 14.23 -10.00 -22.29
N VAL A 65 15.21 -10.76 -22.76
CA VAL A 65 15.02 -12.20 -23.05
C VAL A 65 14.82 -13.00 -21.76
N SER A 66 15.38 -12.54 -20.63
CA SER A 66 15.20 -13.22 -19.34
C SER A 66 13.81 -13.02 -18.70
N SER A 67 13.04 -12.03 -19.14
CA SER A 67 11.70 -11.73 -18.60
C SER A 67 10.54 -12.44 -19.32
N LYS A 68 10.80 -13.13 -20.45
CA LYS A 68 9.77 -13.78 -21.29
C LYS A 68 9.46 -15.24 -20.94
N THR A 69 10.16 -15.83 -19.96
CA THR A 69 9.85 -17.19 -19.49
C THR A 69 8.89 -17.10 -18.31
N ASN A 70 7.83 -17.94 -18.27
CA ASN A 70 6.98 -18.25 -17.11
C ASN A 70 7.83 -18.70 -15.91
N ARG A 71 8.59 -17.78 -15.33
CA ARG A 71 9.35 -18.02 -14.12
C ARG A 71 8.37 -17.82 -12.96
N PRO A 72 8.39 -18.70 -11.96
CA PRO A 72 7.71 -18.38 -10.72
C PRO A 72 8.23 -17.04 -10.21
N LEU A 73 7.33 -16.23 -9.68
CA LEU A 73 7.68 -14.93 -9.11
C LEU A 73 8.72 -15.13 -8.01
N ASP A 74 9.88 -14.48 -8.15
CA ASP A 74 11.05 -14.74 -7.31
C ASP A 74 10.79 -14.50 -5.81
N PHE A 75 9.86 -13.59 -5.48
CA PHE A 75 9.69 -13.05 -4.12
C PHE A 75 8.22 -12.84 -3.77
N PRO A 76 7.82 -12.95 -2.49
CA PRO A 76 6.45 -12.67 -2.07
C PRO A 76 6.10 -11.20 -2.22
N VAL A 77 4.82 -10.94 -2.48
CA VAL A 77 4.25 -9.58 -2.45
C VAL A 77 4.47 -8.99 -1.07
N HIS A 78 4.99 -7.77 -1.05
CA HIS A 78 5.26 -7.05 0.17
C HIS A 78 4.22 -5.99 0.46
N ARG A 79 3.96 -5.07 -0.48
CA ARG A 79 2.95 -4.01 -0.35
C ARG A 79 2.38 -3.65 -1.71
N CYS A 80 1.10 -3.30 -1.72
CA CYS A 80 0.38 -2.75 -2.85
C CYS A 80 -0.27 -1.44 -2.39
N LEU A 81 0.05 -0.34 -3.05
CA LEU A 81 -0.42 1.00 -2.66
C LEU A 81 -0.99 1.74 -3.87
N VAL A 82 -1.91 2.66 -3.64
CA VAL A 82 -2.48 3.57 -4.65
C VAL A 82 -2.44 5.00 -4.13
N SER A 83 -2.18 5.99 -4.99
CA SER A 83 -2.25 7.40 -4.58
C SER A 83 -3.70 7.85 -4.34
N ARG A 84 -3.91 8.77 -3.40
CA ARG A 84 -5.25 9.30 -3.04
C ARG A 84 -5.95 10.16 -4.11
N SER A 85 -5.27 10.58 -5.17
CA SER A 85 -5.81 11.50 -6.19
C SER A 85 -6.93 10.84 -7.01
N GLN A 86 -8.19 11.01 -6.62
CA GLN A 86 -9.34 10.46 -7.35
C GLN A 86 -9.92 11.42 -8.40
N ASP A 87 -9.72 12.73 -8.23
CA ASP A 87 -10.49 13.73 -8.97
C ASP A 87 -9.93 14.09 -10.34
N THR A 88 -8.71 13.64 -10.66
CA THR A 88 -8.01 13.98 -11.92
C THR A 88 -7.89 12.83 -12.92
N GLY A 89 -8.43 11.65 -12.56
CA GLY A 89 -8.19 10.41 -13.31
C GLY A 89 -6.72 9.93 -13.29
N MET A 90 -5.82 10.64 -12.63
CA MET A 90 -4.40 10.33 -12.51
C MET A 90 -4.13 9.62 -11.18
N LEU A 91 -3.56 8.42 -11.26
CA LEU A 91 -3.26 7.60 -10.08
C LEU A 91 -1.85 7.01 -10.19
N ILE A 92 -1.16 6.82 -9.08
CA ILE A 92 0.03 5.98 -9.02
C ILE A 92 -0.32 4.69 -8.29
N VAL A 93 -0.13 3.56 -8.97
CA VAL A 93 -0.16 2.23 -8.34
C VAL A 93 1.26 1.78 -8.05
N VAL A 94 1.53 1.40 -6.80
CA VAL A 94 2.84 0.99 -6.31
C VAL A 94 2.79 -0.48 -5.90
N GLY A 95 3.67 -1.28 -6.46
CA GLY A 95 3.83 -2.70 -6.12
C GLY A 95 5.21 -2.96 -5.59
N THR A 96 5.32 -3.68 -4.48
CA THR A 96 6.60 -4.08 -3.92
C THR A 96 6.65 -5.57 -3.61
N ARG A 97 7.84 -6.17 -3.76
CA ARG A 97 8.15 -7.54 -3.33
C ARG A 97 9.39 -7.56 -2.45
N LYS A 98 9.36 -8.33 -1.36
CA LYS A 98 10.45 -8.36 -0.37
C LYS A 98 11.45 -9.44 -0.69
N ARG A 99 12.71 -9.05 -0.81
CA ARG A 99 13.84 -9.95 -1.08
C ARG A 99 14.36 -10.58 0.22
N PRO A 100 15.12 -11.69 0.14
CA PRO A 100 15.72 -12.33 1.32
C PRO A 100 16.68 -11.43 2.11
N ASP A 101 17.31 -10.46 1.45
CA ASP A 101 18.19 -9.47 2.07
C ASP A 101 17.43 -8.32 2.78
N GLY A 102 16.10 -8.36 2.76
CA GLY A 102 15.23 -7.35 3.36
C GLY A 102 14.93 -6.15 2.44
N ASN A 103 15.62 -6.01 1.30
CA ASN A 103 15.34 -4.94 0.34
C ASN A 103 14.11 -5.27 -0.52
N LEU A 104 13.61 -4.25 -1.21
CA LEU A 104 12.41 -4.31 -2.04
C LEU A 104 12.76 -4.32 -3.53
N LYS A 105 12.04 -5.13 -4.31
CA LYS A 105 11.76 -4.81 -5.72
C LYS A 105 10.51 -3.94 -5.72
N ALA A 106 10.58 -2.72 -6.24
CA ALA A 106 9.49 -1.74 -6.23
C ALA A 106 9.19 -1.23 -7.64
N MET A 107 7.91 -1.13 -7.98
CA MET A 107 7.42 -0.57 -9.24
C MET A 107 6.34 0.47 -8.96
N PHE A 108 6.46 1.63 -9.59
CA PHE A 108 5.51 2.73 -9.52
C PHE A 108 4.94 2.93 -10.92
N VAL A 109 3.65 2.72 -11.09
CA VAL A 109 2.96 2.82 -12.38
C VAL A 109 2.05 4.02 -12.33
N LEU A 110 2.32 5.02 -13.16
CA LEU A 110 1.45 6.19 -13.31
C LEU A 110 0.35 5.85 -14.31
N LEU A 111 -0.88 5.81 -13.81
CA LEU A 111 -2.10 5.61 -14.56
C LEU A 111 -2.72 6.95 -14.91
N ASP A 112 -3.23 7.04 -16.13
CA ASP A 112 -4.04 8.13 -16.65
C ASP A 112 -5.33 7.47 -17.15
N LEU A 113 -6.29 7.31 -16.24
CA LEU A 113 -7.49 6.52 -16.49
C LEU A 113 -8.49 7.21 -17.40
N TRP A 114 -8.24 8.46 -17.83
CA TRP A 114 -9.15 9.20 -18.70
C TRP A 114 -8.57 9.51 -20.08
N LYS A 115 -7.26 9.33 -20.26
CA LYS A 115 -6.60 9.61 -21.54
C LYS A 115 -5.69 8.47 -21.95
N LYS A 116 -4.50 8.40 -21.35
CA LYS A 116 -3.39 7.62 -21.93
C LYS A 116 -3.31 6.18 -21.44
N GLY A 117 -4.02 5.84 -20.37
CA GLY A 117 -3.95 4.52 -19.73
C GLY A 117 -2.71 4.39 -18.86
N ILE A 118 -1.61 3.86 -19.40
CA ILE A 118 -0.31 3.83 -18.72
C ILE A 118 0.53 5.01 -19.21
N ARG A 119 0.76 6.01 -18.34
CA ARG A 119 1.47 7.24 -18.71
C ARG A 119 2.97 7.16 -18.45
N ASP A 120 3.37 6.58 -17.32
CA ASP A 120 4.79 6.42 -16.97
C ASP A 120 5.00 5.22 -16.04
N CYS A 121 6.24 4.75 -15.92
CA CYS A 121 6.58 3.65 -15.04
C CYS A 121 8.01 3.77 -14.51
N PHE A 122 8.18 3.61 -13.19
CA PHE A 122 9.47 3.54 -12.53
C PHE A 122 9.65 2.19 -11.88
N PHE A 123 10.84 1.61 -12.00
CA PHE A 123 11.17 0.34 -11.37
C PHE A 123 12.56 0.38 -10.72
N ASP A 124 12.64 -0.09 -9.48
CA ASP A 124 13.89 -0.37 -8.78
C ASP A 124 13.89 -1.80 -8.23
N ALA A 125 14.89 -2.58 -8.60
CA ALA A 125 15.02 -3.98 -8.19
C ALA A 125 15.68 -4.16 -6.81
N ASN A 126 16.21 -3.09 -6.21
CA ASN A 126 16.97 -3.17 -4.97
C ASN A 126 16.87 -1.87 -4.16
N LEU A 127 15.72 -1.66 -3.55
CA LEU A 127 15.40 -0.46 -2.78
C LEU A 127 15.29 -0.79 -1.30
N SER A 128 16.01 -0.08 -0.42
CA SER A 128 15.77 -0.23 1.02
C SER A 128 14.44 0.44 1.42
N GLU A 129 13.87 0.03 2.56
CA GLU A 129 12.63 0.64 3.10
C GLU A 129 12.75 2.17 3.29
N LYS A 130 13.90 2.64 3.78
CA LYS A 130 14.16 4.07 3.95
C LYS A 130 14.21 4.81 2.62
N GLU A 131 14.79 4.19 1.59
CA GLU A 131 14.84 4.77 0.25
C GLU A 131 13.46 4.74 -0.42
N PHE A 132 12.67 3.70 -0.17
CA PHE A 132 11.31 3.57 -0.67
C PHE A 132 10.44 4.76 -0.29
N GLU A 133 10.46 5.18 0.98
CA GLU A 133 9.70 6.36 1.40
C GLU A 133 10.15 7.64 0.66
N ARG A 134 11.47 7.82 0.52
CA ARG A 134 12.03 9.01 -0.14
C ARG A 134 11.68 9.04 -1.63
N VAL A 135 11.75 7.89 -2.31
CA VAL A 135 11.38 7.76 -3.72
C VAL A 135 9.89 7.99 -3.91
N SER A 136 9.05 7.38 -3.07
CA SER A 136 7.59 7.54 -3.09
C SER A 136 7.17 9.01 -2.99
N ARG A 137 7.79 9.77 -2.07
CA ARG A 137 7.56 11.22 -1.94
C ARG A 137 8.02 12.01 -3.16
N LYS A 138 9.19 11.67 -3.70
CA LYS A 138 9.74 12.35 -4.88
C LYS A 138 8.85 12.15 -6.11
N ILE A 139 8.34 10.94 -6.32
CA ILE A 139 7.46 10.61 -7.45
C ILE A 139 6.12 11.35 -7.29
N ALA A 140 5.48 11.27 -6.11
CA ALA A 140 4.22 11.98 -5.88
C ALA A 140 4.34 13.50 -6.11
N LYS A 141 5.43 14.11 -5.62
CA LYS A 141 5.72 15.52 -5.87
C LYS A 141 5.98 15.82 -7.35
N HIS A 142 6.59 14.91 -8.10
CA HIS A 142 6.88 15.12 -9.52
C HIS A 142 5.60 15.22 -10.36
N TYR A 143 4.56 14.47 -9.99
CA TYR A 143 3.28 14.45 -10.70
C TYR A 143 2.20 15.33 -10.05
N ASN A 144 2.58 16.18 -9.08
CA ASN A 144 1.65 17.04 -8.35
C ASN A 144 0.46 16.29 -7.73
N LEU A 145 0.67 15.03 -7.30
CA LEU A 145 -0.35 14.22 -6.62
C LEU A 145 -0.33 14.45 -5.10
N LEU A 146 0.23 15.57 -4.68
CA LEU A 146 0.13 16.08 -3.32
C LEU A 146 -1.03 17.06 -3.33
N GLU A 147 -2.14 16.71 -2.68
CA GLU A 147 -3.10 17.73 -2.27
C GLU A 147 -2.35 18.80 -1.46
N SER A 148 -2.61 20.07 -1.78
CA SER A 148 -2.20 21.18 -0.93
C SER A 148 -2.87 20.97 0.42
N THR A 149 -2.08 20.76 1.46
CA THR A 149 -2.56 20.74 2.85
C THR A 149 -2.89 22.15 3.34
N ASP A 150 -3.50 22.99 2.50
CA ASP A 150 -3.98 24.32 2.90
C ASP A 150 -5.40 24.12 3.45
N PRO A 151 -5.60 24.25 4.77
CA PRO A 151 -6.88 24.00 5.41
C PRO A 151 -7.74 25.28 5.36
N GLU A 152 -7.85 25.93 4.20
CA GLU A 152 -8.52 27.24 4.13
C GLU A 152 -9.96 27.22 3.59
N ASP A 153 -10.46 26.20 2.89
CA ASP A 153 -11.81 26.29 2.29
C ASP A 153 -12.61 24.98 2.28
N ALA A 154 -12.73 24.30 3.41
CA ALA A 154 -13.80 23.34 3.61
C ALA A 154 -14.60 23.75 4.85
N ASP A 155 -15.89 24.03 4.67
CA ASP A 155 -16.88 24.03 5.74
C ASP A 155 -16.90 22.60 6.32
N GLU A 156 -15.96 22.29 7.22
CA GLU A 156 -15.91 21.00 7.91
C GLU A 156 -17.23 20.86 8.68
N PRO A 157 -18.02 19.80 8.43
CA PRO A 157 -19.18 19.54 9.28
C PRO A 157 -18.69 19.44 10.71
N GLU A 158 -19.41 20.04 11.67
CA GLU A 158 -19.08 19.95 13.09
C GLU A 158 -18.88 18.48 13.48
N GLU A 159 -17.62 18.06 13.62
CA GLU A 159 -17.28 16.73 14.12
C GLU A 159 -17.90 16.60 15.51
N LEU A 160 -18.87 15.68 15.65
CA LEU A 160 -19.52 15.40 16.93
C LEU A 160 -18.52 14.96 18.01
N VAL A 161 -17.35 14.46 17.61
CA VAL A 161 -16.27 13.99 18.49
C VAL A 161 -14.92 14.51 17.97
N ARG A 162 -14.23 15.33 18.76
CA ARG A 162 -12.91 15.85 18.40
C ARG A 162 -11.82 14.82 18.67
N LEU A 163 -11.29 14.22 17.62
CA LEU A 163 -10.20 13.25 17.73
C LEU A 163 -8.85 13.91 18.07
N PRO A 164 -8.06 13.39 19.02
CA PRO A 164 -6.72 13.88 19.31
C PRO A 164 -5.81 13.88 18.08
N LYS A 165 -4.84 14.79 18.05
CA LYS A 165 -3.76 14.75 17.04
C LYS A 165 -3.02 13.40 17.11
N ASP A 166 -2.48 12.98 15.97
CA ASP A 166 -1.80 11.68 15.83
C ASP A 166 -2.69 10.50 16.24
N THR A 167 -3.93 10.48 15.73
CA THR A 167 -4.90 9.38 15.85
C THR A 167 -5.19 8.81 14.48
N LEU A 168 -5.25 7.49 14.39
CA LEU A 168 -5.70 6.73 13.23
C LEU A 168 -6.96 5.97 13.62
N VAL A 169 -7.99 6.04 12.78
CA VAL A 169 -9.20 5.22 12.88
C VAL A 169 -9.29 4.41 11.59
N ILE A 170 -9.32 3.08 11.72
CA ILE A 170 -9.18 2.14 10.63
C ILE A 170 -10.41 1.25 10.62
N GLU A 171 -11.09 1.14 9.48
CA GLU A 171 -12.18 0.18 9.31
C GLU A 171 -11.65 -1.27 9.25
N ALA A 172 -12.30 -2.17 9.98
CA ALA A 172 -11.89 -3.57 10.03
C ALA A 172 -12.17 -4.31 8.72
N ASN A 173 -13.25 -3.94 8.02
CA ASN A 173 -13.61 -4.48 6.69
C ASN A 173 -12.63 -4.03 5.58
N ALA A 174 -11.84 -2.98 5.80
CA ALA A 174 -10.88 -2.43 4.84
C ALA A 174 -9.51 -3.16 4.84
N ALA A 175 -9.44 -4.37 5.39
CA ALA A 175 -8.23 -5.18 5.40
C ALA A 175 -7.75 -5.48 3.97
N VAL A 176 -6.45 -5.35 3.70
CA VAL A 176 -5.86 -5.65 2.39
C VAL A 176 -5.76 -7.17 2.12
N HIS A 177 -5.85 -7.98 3.17
CA HIS A 177 -5.86 -9.44 3.08
C HIS A 177 -6.72 -10.03 4.21
N LEU A 178 -7.54 -11.01 3.85
CA LEU A 178 -8.39 -11.77 4.76
C LEU A 178 -8.01 -13.26 4.65
N ASP A 179 -7.58 -13.87 5.76
CA ASP A 179 -7.36 -15.31 5.81
C ASP A 179 -8.68 -16.06 5.61
N LYS A 180 -8.59 -17.31 5.12
CA LYS A 180 -9.75 -18.20 5.04
C LYS A 180 -10.33 -18.39 6.46
N GLY A 181 -11.54 -17.88 6.68
CA GLY A 181 -12.20 -17.89 7.99
C GLY A 181 -12.57 -16.50 8.52
N VAL A 182 -12.12 -15.43 7.86
CA VAL A 182 -12.64 -14.08 8.10
C VAL A 182 -13.76 -13.76 7.11
N ARG A 183 -14.89 -13.27 7.61
CA ARG A 183 -16.06 -12.88 6.82
C ARG A 183 -16.41 -11.43 7.08
N ILE A 184 -16.70 -10.68 6.02
CA ILE A 184 -17.36 -9.38 6.15
C ILE A 184 -18.85 -9.66 6.37
N VAL A 185 -19.44 -9.03 7.38
CA VAL A 185 -20.84 -9.20 7.78
C VAL A 185 -21.52 -7.84 7.84
N GLU A 186 -22.76 -7.78 7.35
CA GLU A 186 -23.60 -6.59 7.46
C GLU A 186 -24.11 -6.43 8.90
N HIS A 187 -24.09 -5.20 9.40
CA HIS A 187 -24.64 -4.85 10.70
C HIS A 187 -25.03 -3.37 10.74
N GLU A 188 -26.29 -3.09 11.10
CA GLU A 188 -26.84 -1.72 11.05
C GLU A 188 -26.07 -0.71 11.93
N GLU A 189 -25.59 -1.15 13.09
CA GLU A 189 -24.82 -0.31 14.03
C GLU A 189 -23.29 -0.33 13.80
N ALA A 190 -22.80 -1.10 12.82
CA ALA A 190 -21.40 -1.06 12.43
C ALA A 190 -21.12 0.22 11.63
N SER A 191 -19.88 0.70 11.69
CA SER A 191 -19.43 1.77 10.82
C SER A 191 -19.55 1.31 9.37
N GLU A 192 -20.00 2.22 8.49
CA GLU A 192 -20.31 1.91 7.09
C GLU A 192 -21.34 0.77 6.87
N GLY A 193 -21.95 0.24 7.93
CA GLY A 193 -22.87 -0.90 7.89
C GLY A 193 -22.19 -2.28 7.84
N PHE A 194 -20.86 -2.36 8.03
CA PHE A 194 -20.11 -3.62 7.90
C PHE A 194 -19.11 -3.85 9.03
N ALA A 195 -18.99 -5.09 9.49
CA ALA A 195 -17.96 -5.54 10.42
C ALA A 195 -17.26 -6.81 9.90
N ILE A 196 -16.21 -7.27 10.58
CA ILE A 196 -15.61 -8.58 10.32
C ILE A 196 -15.93 -9.57 11.45
N ASP A 197 -16.27 -10.80 11.07
CA ASP A 197 -16.39 -11.99 11.94
C ASP A 197 -15.23 -12.93 11.59
N SER A 198 -14.39 -13.24 12.58
CA SER A 198 -13.16 -14.01 12.38
C SER A 198 -13.23 -15.32 13.17
N MET A 199 -13.19 -16.44 12.45
CA MET A 199 -13.02 -17.75 13.09
C MET A 199 -11.74 -17.82 13.92
N HIS A 200 -11.70 -18.77 14.87
CA HIS A 200 -10.49 -19.02 15.66
C HIS A 200 -9.24 -19.11 14.79
N GLY A 201 -8.28 -18.22 15.05
CA GLY A 201 -6.97 -18.21 14.39
C GLY A 201 -6.91 -17.48 13.06
N ALA A 202 -8.05 -17.16 12.44
CA ALA A 202 -8.12 -16.45 11.17
C ALA A 202 -7.78 -14.97 11.36
N ARG A 203 -7.01 -14.39 10.42
CA ARG A 203 -6.51 -13.02 10.50
C ARG A 203 -7.05 -12.12 9.40
N ALA A 204 -7.34 -10.89 9.76
CA ALA A 204 -7.42 -9.76 8.84
C ALA A 204 -6.12 -8.97 8.94
N ILE A 205 -5.55 -8.59 7.80
CA ILE A 205 -4.29 -7.84 7.73
C ILE A 205 -4.55 -6.48 7.08
N HIS A 206 -4.13 -5.44 7.79
CA HIS A 206 -4.15 -4.06 7.38
C HIS A 206 -2.72 -3.60 7.16
N GLU A 207 -2.49 -2.85 6.09
CA GLU A 207 -1.27 -2.06 5.96
C GLU A 207 -1.59 -0.65 6.45
N ILE A 208 -0.80 -0.12 7.37
CA ILE A 208 -1.05 1.20 7.97
C ILE A 208 0.23 2.00 7.98
N TYR A 209 0.11 3.32 7.96
CA TYR A 209 1.27 4.18 8.10
C TYR A 209 1.32 4.87 9.44
N ILE A 210 2.45 4.67 10.11
CA ILE A 210 2.74 5.29 11.39
C ILE A 210 3.66 6.49 11.14
N PRO A 211 3.16 7.74 11.31
CA PRO A 211 3.93 8.94 10.97
C PRO A 211 5.00 9.27 12.01
N LYS A 212 4.90 8.72 13.22
CA LYS A 212 5.80 9.06 14.34
C LYS A 212 6.12 7.85 15.22
N ILE A 213 7.37 7.73 15.64
CA ILE A 213 7.84 6.72 16.61
C ILE A 213 7.28 6.97 18.01
N GLY A 214 7.21 5.94 18.84
CA GLY A 214 6.76 6.02 20.23
C GLY A 214 5.58 5.09 20.52
N ASN A 215 4.87 5.35 21.61
CA ASN A 215 3.74 4.53 22.03
C ASN A 215 2.48 4.93 21.27
N TRP A 216 1.80 3.93 20.71
CA TRP A 216 0.51 4.03 20.05
C TRP A 216 -0.49 3.15 20.80
N TYR A 217 -1.37 3.79 21.57
CA TYR A 217 -2.43 3.16 22.33
C TYR A 217 -3.49 2.62 21.39
N VAL A 218 -3.94 1.39 21.64
CA VAL A 218 -4.85 0.67 20.76
C VAL A 218 -6.21 0.45 21.43
N TYR A 219 -7.26 0.70 20.66
CA TYR A 219 -8.63 0.33 21.02
C TYR A 219 -9.30 -0.36 19.84
N LEU A 220 -10.17 -1.31 20.12
CA LEU A 220 -10.99 -2.01 19.13
C LEU A 220 -12.45 -1.72 19.42
N ARG A 221 -13.22 -1.35 18.40
CA ARG A 221 -14.68 -1.32 18.48
C ARG A 221 -15.20 -2.71 18.17
N VAL A 222 -15.74 -3.36 19.19
CA VAL A 222 -16.04 -4.79 19.18
C VAL A 222 -17.45 -5.06 19.68
N LEU A 223 -18.03 -6.15 19.19
CA LEU A 223 -19.27 -6.71 19.71
C LEU A 223 -18.97 -8.14 20.15
N PHE A 224 -19.02 -8.36 21.46
CA PHE A 224 -18.82 -9.66 22.08
C PHE A 224 -20.17 -10.27 22.43
N GLY A 225 -20.36 -11.55 22.09
CA GLY A 225 -21.59 -12.26 22.42
C GLY A 225 -21.62 -12.72 23.88
N ARG A 226 -20.44 -12.97 24.47
CA ARG A 226 -20.25 -13.51 25.83
C ARG A 226 -18.98 -12.98 26.48
N GLY A 227 -18.80 -13.24 27.78
CA GLY A 227 -17.72 -12.70 28.59
C GLY A 227 -16.31 -13.29 28.37
N ASP A 228 -16.19 -14.44 27.72
CA ASP A 228 -14.91 -15.08 27.40
C ASP A 228 -14.42 -14.79 25.97
N ASP A 229 -15.25 -14.12 25.18
CA ASP A 229 -14.94 -13.71 23.81
C ASP A 229 -13.84 -12.64 23.79
N SER A 230 -12.91 -12.76 22.84
CA SER A 230 -11.83 -11.80 22.70
C SER A 230 -11.21 -11.76 21.30
N TYR A 231 -10.46 -10.70 21.06
CA TYR A 231 -9.64 -10.53 19.87
C TYR A 231 -8.17 -10.42 20.24
N TRP A 232 -7.31 -10.91 19.35
CA TRP A 232 -5.93 -10.47 19.32
C TRP A 232 -5.73 -9.40 18.26
N ILE A 233 -4.98 -8.37 18.60
CA ILE A 233 -4.47 -7.37 17.68
C ILE A 233 -2.95 -7.34 17.76
N GLY A 234 -2.26 -7.28 16.64
CA GLY A 234 -0.80 -7.17 16.62
C GLY A 234 -0.29 -6.29 15.51
N MET A 235 0.92 -5.77 15.67
CA MET A 235 1.57 -4.93 14.67
C MET A 235 3.01 -5.39 14.43
N ASP A 236 3.33 -5.70 13.19
CA ASP A 236 4.67 -6.11 12.77
C ASP A 236 5.70 -5.01 13.06
N ASP A 237 6.89 -5.43 13.49
CA ASP A 237 8.02 -4.57 13.87
C ASP A 237 7.71 -3.57 15.01
N ALA A 238 6.69 -3.84 15.83
CA ALA A 238 6.37 -3.10 17.03
C ALA A 238 6.37 -4.00 18.28
N ILE A 239 6.63 -3.42 19.44
CA ILE A 239 6.63 -4.15 20.71
C ILE A 239 5.27 -3.96 21.38
N ALA A 240 4.53 -5.05 21.59
CA ALA A 240 3.22 -5.06 22.23
C ALA A 240 3.31 -4.95 23.75
N HIS A 241 2.42 -4.15 24.34
CA HIS A 241 2.29 -3.97 25.78
C HIS A 241 0.81 -3.92 26.19
N PRO A 242 0.30 -4.90 26.97
CA PRO A 242 0.96 -6.16 27.33
C PRO A 242 1.09 -7.09 26.12
N TRP A 243 2.14 -7.92 26.08
CA TRP A 243 2.27 -8.96 25.06
C TRP A 243 1.56 -10.24 25.53
N ASP A 244 0.60 -10.72 24.74
CA ASP A 244 -0.01 -12.03 24.90
C ASP A 244 0.69 -13.05 23.99
N ARG A 245 1.33 -14.04 24.61
CA ARG A 245 2.05 -15.10 23.87
C ARG A 245 1.12 -16.03 23.08
N ASP A 246 -0.13 -16.19 23.51
CA ASP A 246 -1.07 -17.14 22.90
C ASP A 246 -1.60 -16.60 21.56
N GLY A 247 -1.65 -15.28 21.41
CA GLY A 247 -1.99 -14.61 20.14
C GLY A 247 -0.87 -14.68 19.09
N GLY A 248 0.38 -14.88 19.54
CA GLY A 248 1.58 -14.91 18.71
C GLY A 248 2.51 -13.71 18.91
N PRO A 249 3.56 -13.56 18.09
CA PRO A 249 4.51 -12.46 18.21
C PRO A 249 3.85 -11.09 18.11
N GLY A 250 4.05 -10.23 19.11
CA GLY A 250 3.53 -8.86 19.10
C GLY A 250 2.01 -8.76 19.26
N ALA A 251 1.35 -9.80 19.77
CA ALA A 251 -0.10 -9.78 20.01
C ALA A 251 -0.46 -9.06 21.33
N ILE A 252 -1.56 -8.32 21.30
CA ILE A 252 -2.27 -7.78 22.45
C ILE A 252 -3.65 -8.45 22.47
N ARG A 253 -4.04 -9.01 23.61
CA ARG A 253 -5.41 -9.52 23.81
C ARG A 253 -6.32 -8.41 24.25
N VAL A 254 -7.45 -8.27 23.57
CA VAL A 254 -8.53 -7.34 23.86
C VAL A 254 -9.77 -8.17 24.16
N CYS A 255 -10.23 -8.14 25.39
CA CYS A 255 -11.38 -8.89 25.88
C CYS A 255 -12.17 -8.02 26.85
N PRO A 256 -13.50 -8.15 26.92
CA PRO A 256 -14.27 -7.44 27.93
C PRO A 256 -13.91 -7.99 29.32
N GLU A 257 -14.32 -7.28 30.37
CA GLU A 257 -14.24 -7.83 31.72
C GLU A 257 -15.18 -9.04 31.84
N PRO A 258 -14.69 -10.25 32.18
CA PRO A 258 -15.49 -11.48 32.10
C PRO A 258 -16.74 -11.50 32.99
N ASP A 259 -16.75 -10.70 34.05
CA ASP A 259 -17.85 -10.65 35.02
C ASP A 259 -18.83 -9.50 34.74
N ASP A 260 -18.54 -8.62 33.78
CA ASP A 260 -19.39 -7.47 33.45
C ASP A 260 -20.34 -7.76 32.29
N THR A 261 -21.46 -8.39 32.63
CA THR A 261 -22.53 -8.75 31.69
C THR A 261 -23.16 -7.55 30.98
N THR A 262 -23.00 -6.32 31.50
CA THR A 262 -23.58 -5.11 30.89
C THR A 262 -22.90 -4.74 29.56
N LYS A 263 -21.72 -5.30 29.31
CA LYS A 263 -20.92 -5.09 28.11
C LYS A 263 -21.25 -6.06 26.97
N TRP A 264 -22.10 -7.07 27.19
CA TRP A 264 -22.34 -8.11 26.19
C TRP A 264 -23.48 -7.75 25.23
N GLY A 265 -23.35 -8.17 23.97
CA GLY A 265 -24.40 -8.00 22.95
C GLY A 265 -24.58 -6.57 22.45
N ARG A 266 -23.64 -5.66 22.74
CA ARG A 266 -23.62 -4.28 22.24
C ARG A 266 -22.23 -3.92 21.72
N TRP A 267 -22.15 -2.88 20.90
CA TRP A 267 -20.87 -2.30 20.48
C TRP A 267 -20.23 -1.54 21.62
N LEU A 268 -18.93 -1.73 21.78
CA LEU A 268 -18.12 -1.02 22.76
C LEU A 268 -16.69 -0.85 22.25
N TRP A 269 -16.03 0.21 22.69
CA TRP A 269 -14.60 0.34 22.51
C TRP A 269 -13.85 -0.34 23.65
N HIS A 270 -12.85 -1.14 23.32
CA HIS A 270 -12.04 -1.83 24.31
C HIS A 270 -10.56 -1.86 23.99
N THR A 271 -9.74 -1.95 25.02
CA THR A 271 -8.29 -2.06 24.93
C THR A 271 -7.79 -3.29 25.68
N GLY A 272 -6.54 -3.67 25.47
CA GLY A 272 -5.94 -4.76 26.24
C GLY A 272 -5.66 -4.33 27.67
N LEU A 273 -6.02 -5.17 28.64
CA LEU A 273 -5.79 -4.92 30.06
C LEU A 273 -4.57 -5.68 30.56
N GLU A 274 -3.72 -5.02 31.35
CA GLU A 274 -2.51 -5.62 31.94
C GLU A 274 -2.86 -6.74 32.95
N SER A 275 -4.01 -6.62 33.62
CA SER A 275 -4.57 -7.60 34.58
C SER A 275 -4.93 -8.94 33.94
N VAL A 276 -5.17 -8.96 32.63
CA VAL A 276 -5.58 -10.13 31.87
C VAL A 276 -4.38 -11.02 31.50
N VAL A 277 -3.15 -10.51 31.61
CA VAL A 277 -1.90 -11.22 31.21
C VAL A 277 -1.04 -11.62 32.42
N SER A 278 -1.19 -10.97 33.58
CA SER A 278 -0.41 -11.25 34.79
C SER A 278 -1.31 -11.47 36.00
N SER A 279 -1.32 -12.69 36.54
CA SER A 279 -2.09 -13.13 37.71
C SER A 279 -1.55 -12.62 39.06
N GLY A 280 -0.93 -11.43 39.08
CA GLY A 280 -0.37 -10.84 40.29
C GLY A 280 -0.31 -9.32 40.22
N ASP A 281 -1.14 -8.68 41.04
CA ASP A 281 -1.11 -7.27 41.48
C ASP A 281 -0.37 -6.24 40.61
N ARG A 282 -1.17 -5.40 39.92
CA ARG A 282 -1.29 -3.96 40.18
C ARG A 282 -2.36 -3.38 39.26
N GLN A 283 -3.50 -3.06 39.87
CA GLN A 283 -4.62 -2.35 39.26
C GLN A 283 -4.17 -0.97 38.75
N GLY A 284 -4.07 -0.84 37.43
CA GLY A 284 -4.03 0.43 36.74
C GLY A 284 -4.73 0.27 35.42
N ASN A 285 -5.81 1.04 35.19
CA ASN A 285 -6.45 1.21 33.88
C ASN A 285 -5.47 1.92 32.94
N ARG A 286 -4.50 1.18 32.41
CA ARG A 286 -3.59 1.68 31.39
C ARG A 286 -3.97 1.02 30.07
N PRO A 287 -4.31 1.81 29.04
CA PRO A 287 -4.62 1.23 27.75
C PRO A 287 -3.39 0.51 27.20
N ALA A 288 -3.64 -0.61 26.53
CA ALA A 288 -2.60 -1.32 25.81
C ALA A 288 -2.05 -0.46 24.68
N PHE A 289 -0.78 -0.70 24.32
CA PHE A 289 -0.13 0.04 23.27
C PHE A 289 0.91 -0.79 22.53
N PHE A 290 1.19 -0.35 21.31
CA PHE A 290 2.36 -0.76 20.55
C PHE A 290 3.45 0.30 20.69
N ARG A 291 4.65 -0.11 21.09
CA ARG A 291 5.84 0.74 21.01
C ARG A 291 6.45 0.59 19.61
N VAL A 292 6.36 1.66 18.83
CA VAL A 292 6.83 1.74 17.45
C VAL A 292 8.22 2.38 17.41
N GLU A 293 9.19 1.68 16.81
CA GLU A 293 10.59 2.12 16.74
C GLU A 293 10.98 2.76 15.39
N ARG A 294 10.15 2.60 14.37
CA ARG A 294 10.33 3.20 13.04
C ARG A 294 9.05 3.85 12.56
N THR A 295 9.15 4.99 11.88
CA THR A 295 8.05 5.49 11.08
C THR A 295 7.89 4.63 9.83
N GLY A 296 6.77 4.77 9.14
CA GLY A 296 6.58 4.11 7.86
C GLY A 296 5.35 3.21 7.83
N TYR A 297 5.32 2.34 6.82
CA TYR A 297 4.30 1.32 6.74
C TYR A 297 4.58 0.17 7.70
N HIS A 298 3.53 -0.23 8.40
CA HIS A 298 3.46 -1.39 9.28
C HIS A 298 2.32 -2.29 8.85
N ARG A 299 2.44 -3.58 9.13
CA ARG A 299 1.31 -4.51 9.02
C ARG A 299 0.67 -4.63 10.38
N LEU A 300 -0.54 -4.12 10.48
CA LEU A 300 -1.42 -4.35 11.61
C LEU A 300 -2.28 -5.57 11.26
N TRP A 301 -2.56 -6.43 12.23
CA TRP A 301 -3.41 -7.58 12.01
C TRP A 301 -4.34 -7.77 13.21
N SER A 302 -5.58 -8.16 12.94
CA SER A 302 -6.50 -8.66 13.94
C SER A 302 -6.70 -10.16 13.73
N LYS A 303 -6.96 -10.90 14.82
CA LYS A 303 -7.08 -12.35 14.81
C LYS A 303 -8.20 -12.77 15.75
N GLY A 304 -9.16 -13.53 15.24
CA GLY A 304 -10.23 -14.10 16.05
C GLY A 304 -9.68 -15.13 17.03
N ARG A 305 -10.15 -15.10 18.28
CA ARG A 305 -9.87 -16.15 19.26
C ARG A 305 -11.08 -17.08 19.43
N GLU A 306 -12.29 -16.56 19.33
CA GLU A 306 -13.54 -17.32 19.35
C GLU A 306 -14.38 -17.00 18.12
N ASP A 307 -15.28 -17.93 17.75
CA ASP A 307 -16.25 -17.69 16.69
C ASP A 307 -17.39 -16.78 17.21
N GLY A 308 -17.85 -15.83 16.39
CA GLY A 308 -19.03 -15.01 16.69
C GLY A 308 -18.75 -13.65 17.34
N SER A 309 -17.50 -13.35 17.67
CA SER A 309 -17.07 -11.98 17.97
C SER A 309 -17.05 -11.16 16.68
N ARG A 310 -17.37 -9.86 16.77
CA ARG A 310 -17.29 -8.94 15.63
C ARG A 310 -16.36 -7.77 15.92
N LEU A 311 -15.58 -7.39 14.91
CA LEU A 311 -14.71 -6.22 14.94
C LEU A 311 -15.15 -5.23 13.87
N ASP A 312 -15.36 -3.97 14.27
CA ASP A 312 -15.83 -2.89 13.42
C ASP A 312 -14.69 -1.92 13.07
N GLN A 313 -14.12 -1.27 14.08
CA GLN A 313 -13.06 -0.28 13.90
C GLN A 313 -11.85 -0.58 14.80
N ILE A 314 -10.68 -0.13 14.35
CA ILE A 314 -9.42 -0.16 15.11
C ILE A 314 -8.92 1.27 15.25
N LEU A 315 -8.71 1.71 16.50
CA LEU A 315 -8.15 3.00 16.82
C LEU A 315 -6.71 2.86 17.30
N LEU A 316 -5.81 3.67 16.74
CA LEU A 316 -4.45 3.87 17.22
C LEU A 316 -4.25 5.34 17.55
N THR A 317 -3.91 5.68 18.79
CA THR A 317 -3.69 7.07 19.20
C THR A 317 -2.42 7.22 20.01
N ARG A 318 -1.80 8.40 19.92
CA ARG A 318 -0.72 8.78 20.84
C ARG A 318 -1.23 9.43 22.13
N ALA A 319 -2.52 9.76 22.20
CA ALA A 319 -3.13 10.36 23.38
C ALA A 319 -3.44 9.27 24.41
N ARG A 320 -2.58 9.13 25.41
CA ARG A 320 -2.71 8.14 26.47
C ARG A 320 -4.05 8.22 27.21
N ASP A 321 -4.51 9.44 27.45
CA ASP A 321 -5.67 9.71 28.30
C ASP A 321 -6.97 9.83 27.49
N PHE A 322 -6.92 9.52 26.19
CA PHE A 322 -8.11 9.45 25.35
C PHE A 322 -8.72 8.05 25.46
N ASP A 323 -10.01 8.01 25.80
CA ASP A 323 -10.80 6.79 25.90
C ASP A 323 -12.03 6.90 24.98
N PRO A 324 -12.03 6.24 23.81
CA PRO A 324 -13.14 6.32 22.88
C PRO A 324 -14.46 5.77 23.43
N GLU A 325 -14.44 4.87 24.42
CA GLU A 325 -15.69 4.39 25.03
C GLU A 325 -16.37 5.51 25.82
N VAL A 326 -15.60 6.28 26.60
CA VAL A 326 -16.12 7.40 27.39
C VAL A 326 -16.63 8.53 26.49
N GLU A 327 -15.94 8.77 25.37
CA GLU A 327 -16.27 9.86 24.45
C GLU A 327 -17.47 9.53 23.54
N THR A 328 -17.71 8.25 23.24
CA THR A 328 -18.68 7.85 22.21
C THR A 328 -19.82 6.96 22.71
N ASP A 329 -19.70 6.38 23.91
CA ASP A 329 -20.63 5.35 24.43
C ASP A 329 -20.86 4.23 23.40
N GLY A 330 -19.75 3.65 22.91
CA GLY A 330 -19.77 2.56 21.94
C GLY A 330 -20.11 2.93 20.50
N ARG A 331 -20.34 4.21 20.16
CA ARG A 331 -20.57 4.65 18.77
C ARG A 331 -19.28 4.63 17.94
N SER A 332 -19.41 4.51 16.63
CA SER A 332 -18.27 4.58 15.72
C SER A 332 -17.64 5.97 15.71
N LEU A 333 -16.35 6.03 15.38
CA LEU A 333 -15.62 7.26 15.21
C LEU A 333 -15.52 7.62 13.72
N PRO A 334 -15.44 8.92 13.38
CA PRO A 334 -15.17 9.32 12.00
C PRO A 334 -13.82 8.75 11.55
N ILE A 335 -13.78 8.23 10.33
CA ILE A 335 -12.55 7.66 9.78
C ILE A 335 -11.48 8.72 9.62
N ARG A 336 -10.31 8.41 10.19
CA ARG A 336 -9.14 9.29 10.16
C ARG A 336 -7.94 8.51 9.67
N HIS A 337 -7.62 8.72 8.41
CA HIS A 337 -6.42 8.15 7.83
C HIS A 337 -5.18 8.99 8.17
N SER A 338 -4.00 8.36 8.12
CA SER A 338 -2.76 9.12 8.16
C SER A 338 -2.66 10.01 6.91
N GLN A 339 -2.15 11.23 7.04
CA GLN A 339 -1.84 12.14 5.93
C GLN A 339 -0.67 11.60 5.08
N GLN A 340 -0.89 10.48 4.40
CA GLN A 340 0.11 9.85 3.56
C GLN A 340 -0.34 9.80 2.11
N LEU A 341 0.62 10.05 1.23
CA LEU A 341 0.54 10.09 -0.23
C LEU A 341 -0.13 8.90 -0.90
N TYR A 342 -0.02 7.73 -0.29
CA TYR A 342 -0.54 6.50 -0.84
C TYR A 342 -1.34 5.79 0.25
N GLU A 343 -2.34 5.06 -0.20
CA GLU A 343 -3.16 4.18 0.60
C GLU A 343 -2.89 2.74 0.20
N PRO A 344 -2.84 1.83 1.16
CA PRO A 344 -2.77 0.41 0.85
C PRO A 344 -4.02 -0.08 0.14
N VAL A 345 -3.82 -1.03 -0.76
CA VAL A 345 -4.87 -1.64 -1.57
C VAL A 345 -4.52 -3.12 -1.78
N SER A 346 -5.53 -3.97 -2.01
CA SER A 346 -5.28 -5.38 -2.31
C SER A 346 -4.50 -5.54 -3.62
N ILE A 347 -3.81 -6.69 -3.77
CA ILE A 347 -3.15 -7.02 -5.04
C ILE A 347 -4.17 -7.15 -6.19
N TYR A 348 -5.35 -7.68 -5.89
CA TYR A 348 -6.41 -7.87 -6.86
C TYR A 348 -6.87 -6.52 -7.45
N GLU A 349 -7.17 -5.55 -6.59
CA GLU A 349 -7.58 -4.21 -7.02
C GLU A 349 -6.44 -3.48 -7.76
N SER A 350 -5.18 -3.65 -7.31
CA SER A 350 -4.03 -3.10 -8.04
C SER A 350 -3.90 -3.69 -9.45
N GLN A 351 -4.07 -5.00 -9.60
CA GLN A 351 -4.02 -5.69 -10.89
C GLN A 351 -5.20 -5.27 -11.79
N LYS A 352 -6.40 -5.09 -11.22
CA LYS A 352 -7.59 -4.58 -11.92
C LYS A 352 -7.33 -3.19 -12.49
N LEU A 353 -6.80 -2.25 -11.68
CA LEU A 353 -6.43 -0.90 -12.12
C LEU A 353 -5.36 -0.92 -13.24
N ILE A 354 -4.33 -1.75 -13.09
CA ILE A 354 -3.27 -1.88 -14.11
C ILE A 354 -3.83 -2.47 -15.42
N ARG A 355 -4.69 -3.49 -15.35
CA ARG A 355 -5.31 -4.10 -16.54
C ARG A 355 -6.21 -3.10 -17.25
N HIS A 356 -7.01 -2.35 -16.51
CA HIS A 356 -7.86 -1.28 -17.06
C HIS A 356 -7.04 -0.21 -17.80
N ALA A 357 -5.97 0.28 -17.18
CA ALA A 357 -5.08 1.25 -17.79
C ALA A 357 -4.40 0.71 -19.06
N VAL A 358 -4.08 -0.59 -19.13
CA VAL A 358 -3.55 -1.20 -20.36
C VAL A 358 -4.61 -1.31 -21.46
N GLN A 359 -5.87 -1.58 -21.12
CA GLN A 359 -6.97 -1.55 -22.09
C GLN A 359 -7.14 -0.15 -22.69
N ILE A 360 -7.12 0.90 -21.84
CA ILE A 360 -7.18 2.30 -22.27
C ILE A 360 -6.02 2.59 -23.22
N ALA A 361 -4.79 2.31 -22.79
CA ALA A 361 -3.59 2.53 -23.61
C ALA A 361 -3.67 1.82 -24.97
N THR A 362 -4.25 0.62 -25.00
CA THR A 362 -4.44 -0.13 -26.25
C THR A 362 -5.48 0.53 -27.15
N ALA A 363 -6.64 0.94 -26.60
CA ALA A 363 -7.71 1.59 -27.34
C ALA A 363 -7.27 2.94 -27.94
N VAL A 364 -6.51 3.73 -27.17
CA VAL A 364 -6.00 5.05 -27.59
C VAL A 364 -4.63 5.00 -28.26
N LYS A 365 -4.09 3.79 -28.48
CA LYS A 365 -2.79 3.53 -29.12
C LYS A 365 -1.60 4.22 -28.43
N THR A 366 -1.65 4.36 -27.11
CA THR A 366 -0.52 4.82 -26.30
C THR A 366 0.57 3.75 -26.26
N GLU A 367 1.82 4.15 -26.51
CA GLU A 367 2.95 3.24 -26.32
C GLU A 367 3.21 3.01 -24.83
N LEU A 368 3.14 1.75 -24.39
CA LEU A 368 3.45 1.39 -23.00
C LEU A 368 4.94 1.65 -22.67
N PRO A 369 5.25 2.27 -21.52
CA PRO A 369 6.62 2.49 -21.07
C PRO A 369 7.45 1.21 -21.03
N TRP A 370 8.74 1.30 -21.34
CA TRP A 370 9.59 0.10 -21.40
C TRP A 370 9.80 -0.52 -20.01
N GLU A 371 9.91 0.30 -18.94
CA GLU A 371 10.00 -0.18 -17.57
C GLU A 371 8.80 -1.05 -17.23
N PHE A 372 7.62 -0.66 -17.71
CA PHE A 372 6.39 -1.43 -17.57
C PHE A 372 6.52 -2.78 -18.25
N LYS A 373 6.81 -2.79 -19.56
CA LYS A 373 6.98 -4.04 -20.34
C LYS A 373 8.03 -4.97 -19.73
N TYR A 374 9.10 -4.41 -19.16
CA TYR A 374 10.22 -5.17 -18.59
C TYR A 374 9.92 -5.76 -17.21
N ALA A 375 9.37 -4.96 -16.30
CA ALA A 375 9.28 -5.31 -14.88
C ALA A 375 7.87 -5.76 -14.43
N LEU A 376 6.85 -5.64 -15.30
CA LEU A 376 5.47 -6.00 -14.97
C LEU A 376 5.37 -7.42 -14.41
N HIS A 377 5.91 -8.40 -15.13
CA HIS A 377 5.89 -9.79 -14.67
C HIS A 377 6.61 -9.94 -13.33
N ASP A 378 7.78 -9.31 -13.14
CA ASP A 378 8.60 -9.44 -11.92
C ASP A 378 7.92 -8.90 -10.65
N VAL A 379 6.99 -7.96 -10.79
CA VAL A 379 6.33 -7.30 -9.64
C VAL A 379 4.85 -7.69 -9.54
N TRP A 380 4.13 -7.67 -10.64
CA TRP A 380 2.67 -7.85 -10.65
C TRP A 380 2.22 -9.22 -11.18
N GLY A 381 3.08 -9.93 -11.90
CA GLY A 381 2.75 -11.21 -12.54
C GLY A 381 2.27 -11.07 -13.98
N ASP A 382 1.69 -12.15 -14.51
CA ASP A 382 1.20 -12.21 -15.89
C ASP A 382 -0.09 -11.40 -16.06
N ILE A 383 -0.02 -10.34 -16.87
CA ILE A 383 -1.15 -9.43 -17.13
C ILE A 383 -2.37 -10.13 -17.73
N THR A 384 -2.17 -11.24 -18.44
CA THR A 384 -3.29 -11.99 -19.03
C THR A 384 -4.19 -12.63 -17.97
N GLN A 385 -3.67 -12.80 -16.75
CA GLN A 385 -4.37 -13.38 -15.61
C GLN A 385 -4.99 -12.31 -14.69
N PHE A 386 -4.76 -11.02 -14.94
CA PHE A 386 -5.30 -9.95 -14.09
C PHE A 386 -6.82 -9.87 -14.23
N PRO A 387 -7.56 -9.35 -13.24
CA PRO A 387 -9.02 -9.25 -13.32
C PRO A 387 -9.47 -8.39 -14.52
N GLU A 388 -10.46 -8.88 -15.27
CA GLU A 388 -11.08 -8.10 -16.34
C GLU A 388 -11.92 -6.96 -15.78
N THR A 389 -11.89 -5.83 -16.46
CA THR A 389 -12.80 -4.72 -16.24
C THR A 389 -13.94 -4.80 -17.25
N GLU A 390 -15.16 -4.93 -16.74
CA GLU A 390 -16.40 -4.98 -17.51
C GLU A 390 -16.98 -3.57 -17.74
N GLY A 391 -17.85 -3.42 -18.73
CA GLY A 391 -18.55 -2.17 -19.02
C GLY A 391 -17.78 -1.22 -19.93
N SER A 392 -17.96 0.09 -19.73
CA SER A 392 -17.35 1.11 -20.58
C SER A 392 -15.85 1.27 -20.30
N LEU A 393 -15.10 1.68 -21.34
CA LEU A 393 -13.66 1.92 -21.24
C LEU A 393 -13.31 3.01 -20.22
N TYR A 394 -14.15 4.04 -20.09
CA TYR A 394 -14.04 5.09 -19.09
C TYR A 394 -15.23 5.01 -18.14
N LYS A 395 -14.99 5.21 -16.84
CA LYS A 395 -16.01 5.09 -15.78
C LYS A 395 -15.96 6.30 -14.84
N CYS A 396 -17.05 6.55 -14.12
CA CYS A 396 -17.08 7.53 -13.05
C CYS A 396 -16.11 7.13 -11.92
N PRO A 397 -15.20 8.01 -11.47
CA PRO A 397 -14.23 7.68 -10.42
C PRO A 397 -14.87 7.44 -9.06
N LYS A 398 -16.00 8.09 -8.76
CA LYS A 398 -16.68 7.99 -7.46
C LYS A 398 -17.62 6.79 -7.33
N CYS A 399 -18.38 6.46 -8.37
CA CYS A 399 -19.43 5.44 -8.29
C CYS A 399 -19.33 4.32 -9.33
N GLU A 400 -18.21 4.28 -10.06
CA GLU A 400 -17.88 3.28 -11.10
C GLU A 400 -18.91 3.15 -12.24
N ALA A 401 -19.86 4.08 -12.34
CA ALA A 401 -20.87 4.07 -13.39
C ALA A 401 -20.24 4.20 -14.78
N ASP A 402 -20.77 3.42 -15.73
CA ASP A 402 -20.31 3.47 -17.12
C ASP A 402 -20.58 4.83 -17.76
N LEU A 403 -19.61 5.33 -18.52
CA LEU A 403 -19.81 6.51 -19.36
C LEU A 403 -20.56 6.14 -20.65
N PRO A 404 -21.42 7.03 -21.17
CA PRO A 404 -22.07 6.83 -22.46
C PRO A 404 -21.06 6.66 -23.60
N GLN A 405 -21.34 5.79 -24.57
CA GLN A 405 -20.42 5.50 -25.68
C GLN A 405 -19.97 6.76 -26.44
N GLN A 406 -20.86 7.73 -26.64
CA GLN A 406 -20.51 9.00 -27.29
C GLN A 406 -19.42 9.77 -26.53
N ALA A 407 -19.46 9.76 -25.20
CA ALA A 407 -18.41 10.38 -24.38
C ALA A 407 -17.11 9.58 -24.48
N VAL A 408 -17.20 8.24 -24.45
CA VAL A 408 -16.03 7.36 -24.63
C VAL A 408 -15.34 7.60 -25.96
N ASP A 409 -16.10 7.71 -27.05
CA ASP A 409 -15.56 7.95 -28.39
C ASP A 409 -14.82 9.30 -28.47
N LEU A 410 -15.39 10.35 -27.87
CA LEU A 410 -14.74 11.66 -27.76
C LEU A 410 -13.45 11.60 -26.94
N MET A 411 -13.48 10.86 -25.82
CA MET A 411 -12.30 10.68 -24.98
C MET A 411 -11.19 9.95 -25.72
N ILE A 412 -11.51 8.88 -26.46
CA ILE A 412 -10.55 8.16 -27.31
C ILE A 412 -9.96 9.09 -28.38
N GLN A 413 -10.81 9.87 -29.06
CA GLN A 413 -10.39 10.79 -30.11
C GLN A 413 -9.36 11.83 -29.63
N HIS A 414 -9.52 12.33 -28.40
CA HIS A 414 -8.70 13.41 -27.84
C HIS A 414 -7.70 12.95 -26.77
N ALA A 415 -7.56 11.64 -26.55
CA ALA A 415 -6.67 11.06 -25.53
C ALA A 415 -5.20 11.48 -25.67
N GLN A 416 -4.72 11.68 -26.90
CA GLN A 416 -3.32 12.08 -27.16
C GLN A 416 -3.09 13.60 -27.14
N SER A 417 -4.15 14.41 -27.05
CA SER A 417 -4.06 15.87 -27.08
C SER A 417 -3.74 16.41 -25.69
N ASP A 418 -2.53 16.91 -25.46
CA ASP A 418 -2.14 17.44 -24.14
C ASP A 418 -2.89 18.73 -23.75
N ASP A 419 -3.43 19.47 -24.72
CA ASP A 419 -4.16 20.73 -24.51
C ASP A 419 -5.65 20.57 -24.17
N ILE A 420 -6.16 19.34 -24.16
CA ILE A 420 -7.58 19.05 -23.90
C ILE A 420 -7.71 18.41 -22.51
N GLN A 421 -8.53 19.01 -21.66
CA GLN A 421 -8.94 18.46 -20.35
C GLN A 421 -10.38 17.95 -20.43
N PHE A 422 -10.68 16.89 -19.68
CA PHE A 422 -12.00 16.27 -19.66
C PHE A 422 -12.66 16.53 -18.33
N TYR A 423 -13.63 17.43 -18.32
CA TYR A 423 -14.49 17.62 -17.17
C TYR A 423 -15.66 16.61 -17.22
N ILE A 424 -15.81 15.81 -16.16
CA ILE A 424 -16.84 14.77 -16.06
C ILE A 424 -17.84 15.14 -14.96
N LEU A 425 -19.11 15.32 -15.35
CA LEU A 425 -20.24 15.40 -14.44
C LEU A 425 -21.01 14.07 -14.42
N CYS A 426 -20.93 13.34 -13.30
CA CYS A 426 -21.63 12.08 -13.15
C CYS A 426 -23.09 12.31 -12.72
N ARG A 427 -24.04 12.02 -13.61
CA ARG A 427 -25.48 12.13 -13.30
C ARG A 427 -25.97 11.15 -12.22
N LYS A 428 -25.24 10.06 -11.96
CA LYS A 428 -25.64 9.03 -10.98
C LYS A 428 -25.33 9.44 -9.54
N CYS A 429 -24.14 10.00 -9.31
CA CYS A 429 -23.69 10.40 -7.97
C CYS A 429 -23.59 11.92 -7.77
N GLY A 430 -23.85 12.72 -8.81
CA GLY A 430 -23.70 14.18 -8.79
C GLY A 430 -22.24 14.65 -8.70
N GLY A 431 -21.26 13.76 -8.82
CA GLY A 431 -19.85 14.11 -8.70
C GLY A 431 -19.33 14.86 -9.94
N GLU A 432 -18.41 15.79 -9.69
CA GLU A 432 -17.72 16.63 -10.67
C GLU A 432 -16.23 16.32 -10.60
N PHE A 433 -15.56 16.12 -11.74
CA PHE A 433 -14.16 15.69 -11.80
C PHE A 433 -13.43 16.36 -12.99
N ASP A 434 -12.17 16.75 -12.81
CA ASP A 434 -11.39 17.66 -13.68
C ASP A 434 -10.24 17.01 -14.47
#